data_AF-A0A918SC45-F1
#
_entry.id   AF-A0A918SC45-F1
#
_cell.length_a   1.000
_cell.length_b   1.000
_cell.length_c   1.000
_cell.angle_alpha   90.00
_cell.angle_beta   90.00
_cell.angle_gamma   90.00
#
_symmetry.space_group_name_H-M   'P 1'
#
loop_
_entity.id
_entity.type
_entity.pdbx_description
1 polymer ?
#
loop_
_entity_poly.entity_id
_entity_poly.type
_entity_poly.pdbx_seq_one_letter_code
_entity_poly.pdbx_strand_id
1 'polypeptide(L)'
;MKYGNIIIEKREYELLKSILSTSQFYREETYKQSLEKLKGELAKAKILDAKKLPEDVIRFNSVVTIETPWNVQRSYQVVVPEQSDIKQDKISILAPMGLALFGYAKGDEFTWQFPMGANTIKILEVVQPTATVKIEDYERKI
;
A
#
# COMPACT_ATOMS: atom_id res chain seq x y z
N MET A 1 8.00 9.83 9.02
CA MET A 1 8.40 9.27 7.71
C MET A 1 9.91 9.38 7.52
N LYS A 2 10.59 8.25 7.36
CA LYS A 2 12.03 8.07 7.12
C LYS A 2 12.53 8.88 5.92
N TYR A 3 11.77 8.88 4.83
CA TYR A 3 12.14 9.56 3.60
C TYR A 3 11.47 10.93 3.43
N GLY A 4 10.79 11.46 4.45
CA GLY A 4 10.07 12.74 4.43
C GLY A 4 8.71 12.73 3.70
N ASN A 5 8.60 11.97 2.61
CA ASN A 5 7.36 11.71 1.87
C ASN A 5 7.31 10.23 1.46
N ILE A 6 6.11 9.74 1.13
CA ILE A 6 5.98 8.40 0.54
C ILE A 6 6.78 8.30 -0.78
N ILE A 7 7.35 7.14 -1.01
CA ILE A 7 8.12 6.81 -2.21
C ILE A 7 7.31 5.81 -3.03
N ILE A 8 7.18 6.03 -4.34
CA ILE A 8 6.45 5.11 -5.21
C ILE A 8 7.22 4.90 -6.52
N GLU A 9 7.24 3.67 -7.03
CA GLU A 9 7.79 3.38 -8.36
C GLU A 9 6.86 3.91 -9.46
N LYS A 10 7.43 4.44 -10.55
CA LYS A 10 6.65 5.11 -11.60
C LYS A 10 5.53 4.25 -12.22
N ARG A 11 5.76 2.97 -12.50
CA ARG A 11 4.74 2.09 -13.10
C ARG A 11 3.67 1.72 -12.08
N GLU A 12 4.07 1.47 -10.83
CA GLU A 12 3.15 1.19 -9.74
C GLU A 12 2.26 2.40 -9.40
N TYR A 13 2.77 3.62 -9.56
CA TYR A 13 1.97 4.83 -9.43
C TYR A 13 0.85 4.89 -10.48
N GLU A 14 1.15 4.55 -11.75
CA GLU A 14 0.13 4.48 -12.80
C GLU A 14 -0.86 3.33 -12.58
N LEU A 15 -0.39 2.16 -12.14
CA LEU A 15 -1.25 1.03 -11.77
C LEU A 15 -2.21 1.42 -10.64
N LEU A 16 -1.70 2.05 -9.58
CA LEU A 16 -2.51 2.52 -8.47
C LEU A 16 -3.59 3.49 -8.95
N LYS A 17 -3.26 4.49 -9.79
CA LYS A 17 -4.26 5.41 -10.36
C LYS A 17 -5.33 4.69 -11.16
N SER A 18 -4.94 3.70 -11.97
CA SER A 18 -5.88 2.91 -12.76
C SER A 18 -6.87 2.17 -11.86
N ILE A 19 -6.34 1.46 -10.85
CA ILE A 19 -7.15 0.74 -9.86
C ILE A 19 -8.10 1.70 -9.11
N LEU A 20 -7.60 2.85 -8.65
CA LEU A 20 -8.39 3.85 -7.94
C LEU A 20 -9.52 4.43 -8.81
N SER A 21 -9.27 4.65 -10.10
CA SER A 21 -10.26 5.22 -11.02
C SER A 21 -11.42 4.26 -11.32
N THR A 22 -11.16 2.94 -11.32
CA THR A 22 -12.17 1.89 -11.56
C THR A 22 -12.95 1.54 -10.28
N SER A 23 -12.49 1.99 -9.11
CA SER A 23 -13.00 1.59 -7.77
C SER A 23 -14.35 2.20 -7.34
N GLN A 24 -15.28 2.49 -8.26
CA GLN A 24 -16.59 3.12 -8.00
C GLN A 24 -17.49 2.42 -6.95
N PHE A 25 -17.07 1.29 -6.39
CA PHE A 25 -17.85 0.42 -5.51
C PHE A 25 -17.62 0.61 -4.00
N TYR A 26 -16.63 1.39 -3.56
CA TYR A 26 -16.40 1.61 -2.12
C TYR A 26 -17.13 2.87 -1.63
N ARG A 27 -18.36 2.68 -1.15
CA ARG A 27 -19.24 3.78 -0.68
C ARG A 27 -19.05 4.16 0.79
N GLU A 28 -18.22 3.41 1.52
CA GLU A 28 -17.98 3.63 2.94
C GLU A 28 -17.24 4.95 3.20
N GLU A 29 -17.64 5.67 4.23
CA GLU A 29 -17.08 6.97 4.60
C GLU A 29 -15.58 6.85 4.94
N THR A 30 -15.18 5.81 5.65
CA THR A 30 -13.78 5.56 5.99
C THR A 30 -12.90 5.33 4.76
N TYR A 31 -13.45 4.70 3.71
CA TYR A 31 -12.73 4.54 2.45
C TYR A 31 -12.49 5.90 1.78
N LYS A 32 -13.51 6.75 1.69
CA LYS A 32 -13.37 8.10 1.12
C LYS A 32 -12.32 8.91 1.86
N GLN A 33 -12.32 8.87 3.19
CA GLN A 33 -11.32 9.56 4.01
C GLN A 33 -9.91 9.02 3.78
N SER A 34 -9.76 7.69 3.67
CA SER A 34 -8.49 7.05 3.34
C SER A 34 -8.00 7.46 1.95
N LEU A 35 -8.90 7.49 0.97
CA LEU A 35 -8.58 7.89 -0.40
C LEU A 35 -8.15 9.36 -0.48
N GLU A 36 -8.88 10.27 0.16
CA GLU A 36 -8.52 11.70 0.18
C GLU A 36 -7.17 11.93 0.87
N LYS A 37 -6.92 11.22 1.97
CA LYS A 37 -5.62 11.29 2.64
C LYS A 37 -4.50 10.76 1.74
N LEU A 38 -4.70 9.61 1.10
CA LEU A 38 -3.73 9.05 0.15
C LEU A 38 -3.47 10.03 -1.00
N LYS A 39 -4.50 10.66 -1.59
CA LYS A 39 -4.32 11.70 -2.63
C LYS A 39 -3.43 12.84 -2.15
N GLY A 40 -3.60 13.30 -0.91
CA GLY A 40 -2.75 14.32 -0.31
C GLY A 40 -1.28 13.91 -0.19
N GLU A 41 -1.02 12.65 0.18
CA GLU A 41 0.34 12.09 0.21
C GLU A 41 0.92 11.91 -1.20
N LEU A 42 0.12 11.39 -2.15
CA LEU A 42 0.49 11.21 -3.55
C LEU A 42 0.89 12.52 -4.22
N ALA A 43 0.25 13.64 -3.87
CA ALA A 43 0.58 14.96 -4.39
C ALA A 43 2.00 15.43 -4.00
N LYS A 44 2.59 14.84 -2.96
CA LYS A 44 3.93 15.15 -2.46
C LYS A 44 4.90 13.97 -2.60
N ALA A 45 4.45 12.88 -3.21
CA ALA A 45 5.20 11.64 -3.29
C ALA A 45 6.48 11.79 -4.12
N LYS A 46 7.52 11.06 -3.71
CA LYS A 46 8.76 10.92 -4.49
C LYS A 46 8.59 9.76 -5.46
N ILE A 47 8.40 10.09 -6.74
CA ILE A 47 8.29 9.09 -7.80
C ILE A 47 9.68 8.69 -8.28
N LEU A 48 10.03 7.42 -8.16
CA LEU A 48 11.35 6.88 -8.52
C LEU A 48 11.26 5.82 -9.62
N ASP A 49 12.36 5.63 -10.34
CA ASP A 49 12.55 4.47 -11.21
C ASP A 49 12.79 3.21 -10.36
N ALA A 50 12.39 2.04 -10.85
CA ALA A 50 12.55 0.76 -10.14
C ALA A 50 13.97 0.50 -9.62
N LYS A 51 15.00 0.90 -10.38
CA LYS A 51 16.42 0.73 -9.99
C LYS A 51 16.86 1.59 -8.81
N LYS A 52 16.10 2.63 -8.49
CA LYS A 52 16.38 3.59 -7.41
C LYS A 52 15.43 3.42 -6.23
N LEU A 53 14.47 2.49 -6.32
CA LEU A 53 13.49 2.26 -5.28
C LEU A 53 14.17 1.54 -4.10
N PRO A 54 14.10 2.09 -2.87
CA PRO A 54 14.61 1.38 -1.71
C PRO A 54 13.83 0.08 -1.45
N GLU A 55 14.53 -0.99 -1.10
CA GLU A 55 13.94 -2.31 -0.83
C GLU A 55 13.04 -2.34 0.41
N ASP A 56 13.13 -1.31 1.26
CA ASP A 56 12.33 -1.20 2.47
C ASP A 56 11.04 -0.40 2.29
N VAL A 57 10.71 0.02 1.06
CA VAL A 57 9.47 0.72 0.71
C VAL A 57 8.38 -0.29 0.34
N ILE A 58 7.19 -0.11 0.90
CA ILE A 58 6.02 -0.96 0.63
C ILE A 58 5.52 -0.66 -0.78
N ARG A 59 5.52 -1.70 -1.61
CA ARG A 59 5.07 -1.71 -3.01
C ARG A 59 4.07 -2.83 -3.25
N PHE A 60 3.61 -3.01 -4.48
CA PHE A 60 2.73 -4.14 -4.78
C PHE A 60 3.46 -5.46 -4.51
N ASN A 61 2.72 -6.39 -3.92
CA ASN A 61 3.15 -7.71 -3.48
C ASN A 61 4.20 -7.73 -2.36
N SER A 62 4.57 -6.57 -1.78
CA SER A 62 5.37 -6.54 -0.55
C SER A 62 4.60 -7.23 0.58
N VAL A 63 5.32 -8.02 1.38
CA VAL A 63 4.86 -8.49 2.68
C VAL A 63 5.34 -7.50 3.73
N VAL A 64 4.40 -6.97 4.51
CA VAL A 64 4.66 -5.95 5.52
C VAL A 64 4.21 -6.45 6.88
N THR A 65 5.07 -6.30 7.88
CA THR A 65 4.73 -6.52 9.28
C THR A 65 4.52 -5.17 9.95
N ILE A 66 3.34 -4.99 10.53
CA ILE A 66 2.97 -3.79 11.29
C ILE A 66 2.81 -4.08 12.78
N GLU A 67 2.90 -3.03 13.56
CA GLU A 67 2.52 -3.00 14.98
C GLU A 67 1.46 -1.92 15.21
N THR A 68 0.44 -2.29 15.97
CA THR A 68 -0.64 -1.38 16.41
C THR A 68 -0.34 -0.76 17.77
N PRO A 69 -1.10 0.25 18.24
CA PRO A 69 -0.86 0.89 19.53
C PRO A 69 -1.00 -0.06 20.74
N TRP A 70 -1.64 -1.21 20.54
CA TRP A 70 -1.83 -2.24 21.56
C TRP A 70 -0.73 -3.33 21.54
N ASN A 71 0.41 -3.07 20.89
CA ASN A 71 1.51 -4.02 20.72
C ASN A 71 1.12 -5.32 19.98
N VAL A 72 0.03 -5.27 19.19
CA VAL A 72 -0.36 -6.39 18.33
C VAL A 72 0.37 -6.26 17.01
N GLN A 73 1.11 -7.32 16.67
CA GLN A 73 1.79 -7.46 15.38
C GLN A 73 0.98 -8.29 14.39
N ARG A 74 0.96 -7.84 13.14
CA ARG A 74 0.27 -8.49 12.03
C ARG A 74 1.09 -8.32 10.76
N SER A 75 1.10 -9.37 9.93
CA SER A 75 1.74 -9.35 8.63
C SER A 75 0.69 -9.43 7.54
N TYR A 76 0.89 -8.66 6.46
CA TYR A 76 -0.02 -8.63 5.32
C TYR A 76 0.78 -8.58 4.03
N GLN A 77 0.26 -9.20 2.97
CA GLN A 77 0.73 -8.93 1.61
C GLN A 77 -0.18 -7.91 0.95
N VAL A 78 0.37 -6.80 0.47
CA VAL A 78 -0.40 -5.76 -0.25
C VAL A 78 -0.54 -6.16 -1.71
N VAL A 79 -1.75 -6.46 -2.16
CA VAL A 79 -2.01 -7.00 -3.51
C VAL A 79 -3.04 -6.18 -4.28
N VAL A 80 -3.16 -6.42 -5.58
CA VAL A 80 -4.26 -5.87 -6.38
C VAL A 80 -5.61 -6.47 -5.95
N PRO A 81 -6.75 -5.78 -6.19
CA PRO A 81 -8.05 -6.21 -5.67
C PRO A 81 -8.43 -7.65 -6.02
N GLU A 82 -8.14 -8.07 -7.24
CA GLU A 82 -8.47 -9.40 -7.79
C GLU A 82 -7.68 -10.53 -7.12
N GLN A 83 -6.58 -10.21 -6.42
CA GLN A 83 -5.72 -11.17 -5.73
C GLN A 83 -5.91 -11.16 -4.21
N SER A 84 -6.83 -10.33 -3.70
CA SER A 84 -7.08 -10.23 -2.27
C SER A 84 -7.71 -11.52 -1.72
N ASP A 85 -7.15 -12.00 -0.61
CA ASP A 85 -7.61 -13.19 0.11
C ASP A 85 -7.18 -13.08 1.57
N ILE A 86 -8.13 -12.69 2.42
CA ILE A 86 -7.90 -12.49 3.85
C ILE A 86 -7.44 -13.79 4.53
N LYS A 87 -7.85 -14.97 4.02
CA LYS A 87 -7.42 -16.25 4.59
C LYS A 87 -5.94 -16.54 4.35
N GLN A 88 -5.33 -15.83 3.40
CA GLN A 88 -3.91 -15.90 3.06
C GLN A 88 -3.15 -14.63 3.47
N ASP A 89 -3.73 -13.80 4.35
CA ASP A 89 -3.18 -12.50 4.76
C ASP A 89 -2.91 -11.54 3.58
N LYS A 90 -3.61 -11.71 2.47
CA LYS A 90 -3.52 -10.84 1.29
C LYS A 90 -4.57 -9.75 1.35
N ILE A 91 -4.14 -8.51 1.53
CA ILE A 91 -5.03 -7.35 1.59
C ILE A 91 -5.02 -6.61 0.26
N SER A 92 -6.21 -6.25 -0.21
CA SER A 92 -6.34 -5.38 -1.37
C SER A 92 -5.71 -4.01 -1.10
N ILE A 93 -5.02 -3.45 -2.09
CA ILE A 93 -4.59 -2.04 -2.11
C ILE A 93 -5.76 -1.08 -1.88
N LEU A 94 -6.99 -1.48 -2.21
CA LEU A 94 -8.21 -0.69 -2.01
C LEU A 94 -8.80 -0.82 -0.60
N ALA A 95 -8.32 -1.74 0.24
CA ALA A 95 -8.72 -1.75 1.64
C ALA A 95 -8.12 -0.51 2.35
N PRO A 96 -8.77 0.05 3.40
CA PRO A 96 -8.20 1.15 4.17
C PRO A 96 -6.76 0.90 4.66
N MET A 97 -6.45 -0.34 5.07
CA MET A 97 -5.09 -0.74 5.42
C MET A 97 -4.12 -0.74 4.22
N GLY A 98 -4.56 -1.22 3.05
CA GLY A 98 -3.75 -1.19 1.83
C GLY A 98 -3.40 0.25 1.41
N LEU A 99 -4.40 1.13 1.38
CA LEU A 99 -4.22 2.55 1.06
C LEU A 99 -3.28 3.25 2.05
N ALA A 100 -3.39 2.91 3.34
CA ALA A 100 -2.58 3.51 4.39
C ALA A 100 -1.10 3.10 4.32
N LEU A 101 -0.79 1.88 3.86
CA LEU A 101 0.56 1.33 3.86
C LEU A 101 1.38 1.69 2.63
N PHE A 102 0.73 1.90 1.48
CA PHE A 102 1.43 2.00 0.21
C PHE A 102 2.41 3.18 0.16
N GLY A 103 3.65 2.90 -0.24
CA GLY A 103 4.73 3.89 -0.37
C GLY A 103 5.39 4.35 0.93
N TYR A 104 4.92 3.89 2.09
CA TYR A 104 5.65 4.01 3.35
C TYR A 104 6.81 3.01 3.41
N ALA A 105 7.74 3.20 4.35
CA ALA A 105 8.93 2.37 4.49
C ALA A 105 9.07 1.73 5.88
N LYS A 106 9.93 0.72 5.99
CA LYS A 106 10.36 0.15 7.27
C LYS A 106 10.83 1.24 8.23
N GLY A 107 10.31 1.20 9.46
CA GLY A 107 10.59 2.16 10.52
C GLY A 107 9.68 3.39 10.50
N ASP A 108 8.80 3.52 9.51
CA ASP A 108 7.78 4.57 9.53
C ASP A 108 6.72 4.30 10.59
N GLU A 109 6.24 5.40 11.16
CA GLU A 109 5.08 5.44 12.05
C GLU A 109 4.14 6.54 11.55
N PHE A 110 2.85 6.24 11.51
CA PHE A 110 1.82 7.17 11.05
C PHE A 110 0.46 6.85 11.68
N THR A 111 -0.38 7.87 11.86
CA THR A 111 -1.77 7.68 12.29
C THR A 111 -2.70 7.68 11.09
N TRP A 112 -3.66 6.76 11.02
CA TRP A 112 -4.63 6.66 9.94
C TRP A 112 -6.03 6.38 10.45
N GLN A 113 -7.05 6.83 9.73
CA GLN A 113 -8.45 6.59 10.07
C GLN A 113 -8.90 5.24 9.51
N PHE A 114 -9.23 4.30 10.40
CA PHE A 114 -9.77 2.99 10.06
C PHE A 114 -11.25 2.88 10.47
N PRO A 115 -11.96 1.81 10.09
CA PRO A 115 -13.39 1.69 10.43
C PRO A 115 -13.65 1.70 11.94
N MET A 116 -12.69 1.21 12.73
CA MET A 116 -12.76 1.20 14.21
C MET A 116 -12.23 2.48 14.87
N GLY A 117 -11.86 3.50 14.09
CA GLY A 117 -11.27 4.74 14.59
C GLY A 117 -9.84 4.97 14.11
N ALA A 118 -9.25 6.08 14.56
CA ALA A 118 -7.87 6.43 14.26
C ALA A 118 -6.90 5.51 15.01
N ASN A 119 -5.93 4.93 14.30
CA ASN A 119 -4.86 4.13 14.90
C ASN A 119 -3.49 4.56 14.40
N THR A 120 -2.51 4.55 15.31
CA THR A 120 -1.09 4.72 14.97
C THR A 120 -0.49 3.37 14.59
N ILE A 121 0.04 3.29 13.39
CA ILE A 121 0.62 2.09 12.81
C ILE A 121 2.13 2.31 12.68
N LYS A 122 2.91 1.34 13.13
CA LYS A 122 4.35 1.30 12.94
C LYS A 122 4.73 0.17 12.00
N ILE A 123 5.57 0.45 11.01
CA ILE A 123 6.05 -0.54 10.05
C ILE A 123 7.34 -1.16 10.60
N LEU A 124 7.25 -2.41 11.02
CA LEU A 124 8.37 -3.14 11.61
C LEU A 124 9.27 -3.77 10.55
N GLU A 125 8.66 -4.29 9.47
CA GLU A 125 9.38 -5.00 8.43
C GLU A 125 8.68 -4.88 7.08
N VAL A 126 9.47 -4.86 6.02
CA VAL A 126 9.03 -4.91 4.64
C VAL A 126 9.90 -5.94 3.92
N VAL A 127 9.26 -6.94 3.33
CA VAL A 127 9.89 -8.00 2.55
C VAL A 127 9.33 -7.92 1.14
N GLN A 128 10.24 -7.83 0.17
CA GLN A 128 9.86 -7.76 -1.23
C GLN A 128 9.59 -9.17 -1.79
N PRO A 129 8.66 -9.32 -2.74
CA PRO A 129 8.37 -10.62 -3.33
C PRO A 129 9.66 -11.19 -3.94
N THR A 130 10.02 -12.41 -3.55
CA THR A 130 11.24 -13.09 -4.01
C THR A 130 11.16 -13.48 -5.49
N ALA A 131 9.95 -13.48 -6.08
CA ALA A 131 9.73 -13.71 -7.50
C ALA A 131 9.37 -12.39 -8.20
N THR A 132 10.19 -11.99 -9.17
CA THR A 132 9.83 -11.00 -10.20
C THR A 132 8.52 -11.43 -10.87
N VAL A 133 7.41 -10.80 -10.50
CA VAL A 133 6.23 -10.80 -11.37
C VAL A 133 6.62 -9.99 -12.59
N LYS A 134 6.82 -10.66 -13.73
CA LYS A 134 7.09 -9.99 -15.00
C LYS A 134 5.80 -9.29 -15.41
N ILE A 135 5.85 -7.96 -15.53
CA ILE A 135 4.73 -7.11 -15.98
C ILE A 135 4.21 -7.56 -17.35
N GLU A 136 5.03 -8.27 -18.13
CA GLU A 136 4.70 -8.92 -19.42
C GLU A 136 3.50 -9.89 -19.35
N ASP A 137 3.16 -10.43 -18.17
CA ASP A 137 2.04 -11.36 -18.02
C ASP A 137 0.67 -10.66 -18.01
N TYR A 138 0.61 -9.32 -17.92
CA TYR A 138 -0.64 -8.55 -17.93
C TYR A 138 -1.03 -8.01 -19.32
N GLU A 139 -0.06 -7.74 -20.20
CA GLU A 139 -0.32 -7.22 -21.55
C GLU A 139 -0.82 -8.29 -22.53
N ARG A 140 -0.78 -9.59 -22.17
CA ARG A 140 -1.29 -10.69 -23.02
C ARG A 140 -2.79 -10.98 -22.88
N LYS A 141 -3.53 -10.17 -22.11
CA LYS A 141 -4.97 -10.33 -21.92
C LYS A 141 -5.82 -9.23 -22.59
N ILE A 142 -5.25 -8.47 -23.53
CA ILE A 142 -5.97 -7.53 -24.38
C ILE A 142 -5.78 -7.92 -25.85
#